data_AF-A0A0N0BDB5-F1
#
_entry.id   AF-A0A0N0BDB5-F1
#
_cell.length_a   1.000
_cell.length_b   1.000
_cell.length_c   1.000
_cell.angle_alpha   90.00
_cell.angle_beta   90.00
_cell.angle_gamma   90.00
#
_symmetry.space_group_name_H-M   'P 1'
#
loop_
_entity.id
_entity.type
_entity.pdbx_description
1 polymer ?
#
loop_
_entity_poly.entity_id
_entity_poly.type
_entity_poly.pdbx_seq_one_letter_code
_entity_poly.pdbx_strand_id
1 'polypeptide(L)'
;MIRFKQEYYESDGDIVASRKKLISNWEPKREVWALKYGAALTAGIAGINGIVLNSIFRRKLKLRYNGLKFSMIFLSTGSAVLAYVSHETYVTEQIVLFRQKCLSCLELKAIAIQEANSLLYSLITVPAVNLAIAGTIGYRIPHIFEFKEVWKLFWSVIRPEGRTLLTLFLCNMFVAGIVTYSEHTSMEKVTDIVFKIQNYLENKKV
;
A
#
# COMPACT_ATOMS: atom_id res chain seq x y z
N MET A 1 -30.71 -0.98 8.93
CA MET A 1 -29.48 -1.77 9.17
C MET A 1 -29.60 -3.02 8.32
N ILE A 2 -28.65 -3.26 7.40
CA ILE A 2 -28.75 -4.34 6.41
C ILE A 2 -28.82 -5.71 7.12
N ARG A 3 -29.95 -6.42 7.00
CA ARG A 3 -29.98 -7.87 7.16
C ARG A 3 -29.83 -8.48 5.77
N PHE A 4 -28.59 -8.64 5.31
CA PHE A 4 -28.31 -9.80 4.49
C PHE A 4 -28.74 -11.01 5.34
N LYS A 5 -29.10 -12.13 4.73
CA LYS A 5 -29.34 -13.38 5.46
C LYS A 5 -28.01 -13.76 6.16
N GLN A 6 -27.75 -13.16 7.32
CA GLN A 6 -26.54 -13.31 8.14
C GLN A 6 -26.49 -14.66 8.82
N GLU A 7 -27.56 -15.43 8.69
CA GLU A 7 -27.79 -16.77 9.24
C GLU A 7 -26.78 -17.84 8.78
N TYR A 8 -25.82 -17.52 7.91
CA TYR A 8 -24.83 -18.47 7.36
C TYR A 8 -23.36 -18.02 7.43
N TYR A 9 -23.06 -16.81 7.92
CA TYR A 9 -21.68 -16.31 7.95
C TYR A 9 -21.12 -16.33 9.37
N GLU A 10 -20.20 -17.27 9.64
CA GLU A 10 -19.64 -17.54 10.97
C GLU A 10 -18.40 -16.66 11.27
N SER A 11 -17.74 -16.09 10.25
CA SER A 11 -16.56 -15.23 10.39
C SER A 11 -16.61 -13.96 9.52
N ASP A 12 -15.98 -12.87 10.01
CA ASP A 12 -15.78 -11.61 9.26
C ASP A 12 -15.10 -11.85 7.90
N GLY A 13 -14.20 -12.83 7.84
CA GLY A 13 -13.50 -13.20 6.60
C GLY A 13 -14.44 -13.71 5.51
N ASP A 14 -15.48 -14.46 5.90
CA ASP A 14 -16.44 -15.01 4.93
C ASP A 14 -17.36 -13.91 4.37
N ILE A 15 -17.70 -12.92 5.21
CA ILE A 15 -18.46 -11.74 4.80
C ILE A 15 -17.64 -10.92 3.79
N VAL A 16 -16.36 -10.68 4.08
CA VAL A 16 -15.44 -9.98 3.18
C VAL A 16 -15.33 -10.73 1.86
N ALA A 17 -15.10 -12.05 1.90
CA ALA A 17 -14.96 -12.87 0.69
C ALA A 17 -16.22 -12.84 -0.18
N SER A 18 -17.40 -12.93 0.44
CA SER A 18 -18.69 -12.83 -0.26
C SER A 18 -18.89 -11.46 -0.93
N ARG A 19 -18.62 -10.37 -0.19
CA ARG A 19 -18.71 -9.01 -0.75
C ARG A 19 -17.68 -8.77 -1.85
N LYS A 20 -16.44 -9.25 -1.69
CA LYS A 20 -15.42 -9.18 -2.74
C LYS A 20 -15.83 -9.97 -3.99
N LYS A 21 -16.50 -11.13 -3.83
CA LYS A 21 -17.06 -11.90 -4.95
C LYS A 21 -18.21 -11.17 -5.64
N LEU A 22 -19.03 -10.42 -4.90
CA LEU A 22 -20.06 -9.56 -5.51
C LEU A 22 -19.38 -8.43 -6.31
N ILE A 23 -18.42 -7.74 -5.70
CA ILE A 23 -17.66 -6.66 -6.32
C ILE A 23 -16.93 -7.16 -7.58
N SER A 24 -16.31 -8.34 -7.54
CA SER A 24 -15.58 -8.92 -8.67
C SER A 24 -16.47 -9.13 -9.89
N ASN A 25 -17.73 -9.51 -9.68
CA ASN A 25 -18.72 -9.77 -10.72
C ASN A 25 -19.61 -8.56 -11.04
N TRP A 26 -19.38 -7.40 -10.41
CA TRP A 26 -20.19 -6.19 -10.63
C TRP A 26 -20.00 -5.61 -12.04
N GLU A 27 -21.12 -5.31 -12.68
CA GLU A 27 -21.21 -4.59 -13.95
C GLU A 27 -22.03 -3.29 -13.75
N PRO A 28 -21.54 -2.13 -14.20
CA PRO A 28 -20.31 -1.90 -14.97
C PRO A 28 -19.04 -1.85 -14.10
N LYS A 29 -17.93 -2.41 -14.62
CA LYS A 29 -16.64 -2.48 -13.91
C LYS A 29 -16.07 -1.11 -13.49
N ARG A 30 -16.46 -0.04 -14.20
CA ARG A 30 -16.04 1.34 -13.93
C ARG A 30 -16.55 1.86 -12.59
N GLU A 31 -17.64 1.32 -12.04
CA GLU A 31 -18.17 1.78 -10.75
C GLU A 31 -17.36 1.26 -9.57
N VAL A 32 -16.75 0.09 -9.73
CA VAL A 32 -16.04 -0.65 -8.68
C VAL A 32 -14.54 -0.73 -8.90
N TRP A 33 -14.00 0.06 -9.83
CA TRP A 33 -12.59 -0.02 -10.23
C TRP A 33 -11.65 0.20 -9.04
N ALA A 34 -11.94 1.17 -8.18
CA ALA A 34 -11.14 1.49 -7.01
C ALA A 34 -11.12 0.33 -6.02
N LEU A 35 -12.25 -0.33 -5.79
CA LEU A 35 -12.35 -1.51 -4.92
C LEU A 35 -11.63 -2.74 -5.47
N LYS A 36 -11.43 -2.83 -6.80
CA LYS A 36 -10.72 -3.95 -7.44
C LYS A 36 -9.21 -3.72 -7.55
N TYR A 37 -8.81 -2.50 -7.85
CA TYR A 37 -7.43 -2.18 -8.26
C TYR A 37 -6.75 -1.17 -7.32
N GLY A 38 -7.43 -0.65 -6.30
CA GLY A 38 -6.90 0.33 -5.35
C GLY A 38 -5.65 -0.16 -4.63
N ALA A 39 -5.72 -1.34 -4.00
CA ALA A 39 -4.57 -1.97 -3.36
C ALA A 39 -3.41 -2.26 -4.34
N ALA A 40 -3.70 -2.56 -5.61
CA ALA A 40 -2.67 -2.79 -6.62
C ALA A 40 -1.97 -1.48 -7.03
N LEU A 41 -2.70 -0.35 -7.06
CA LEU A 41 -2.13 0.97 -7.34
C LEU A 41 -1.23 1.44 -6.21
N THR A 42 -1.65 1.27 -4.95
CA THR A 42 -0.84 1.60 -3.77
C THR A 42 0.41 0.71 -3.68
N ALA A 43 0.30 -0.57 -4.06
CA ALA A 43 1.44 -1.46 -4.22
C ALA A 43 2.42 -1.00 -5.32
N GLY A 44 1.88 -0.58 -6.47
CA GLY A 44 2.68 -0.09 -7.60
C GLY A 44 3.52 1.13 -7.24
N ILE A 45 2.91 2.15 -6.62
CA ILE A 45 3.65 3.34 -6.19
C ILE A 45 4.67 3.00 -5.09
N ALA A 46 4.35 2.07 -4.19
CA ALA A 46 5.28 1.61 -3.17
C ALA A 46 6.52 0.92 -3.76
N GLY A 47 6.33 0.10 -4.81
CA GLY A 47 7.43 -0.52 -5.55
C GLY A 47 8.32 0.50 -6.25
N ILE A 48 7.74 1.51 -6.90
CA ILE A 48 8.49 2.60 -7.54
C ILE A 48 9.37 3.32 -6.52
N ASN A 49 8.85 3.60 -5.32
CA ASN A 49 9.64 4.24 -4.27
C ASN A 49 10.82 3.37 -3.82
N GLY A 50 10.61 2.06 -3.69
CA GLY A 50 11.69 1.10 -3.41
C GLY A 50 12.79 1.16 -4.47
N ILE A 51 12.43 1.24 -5.76
CA ILE A 51 13.38 1.38 -6.87
C ILE A 51 14.16 2.71 -6.79
N VAL A 52 13.46 3.83 -6.57
CA VAL A 52 14.07 5.16 -6.51
C VAL A 52 15.04 5.26 -5.33
N LEU A 53 14.62 4.83 -4.14
CA LEU A 53 15.47 4.84 -2.95
C LEU A 53 16.68 3.91 -3.10
N ASN A 54 16.48 2.72 -3.65
CA ASN A 54 17.59 1.81 -3.94
C ASN A 54 18.59 2.42 -4.92
N SER A 55 18.10 3.11 -5.96
CA SER A 55 18.95 3.79 -6.94
C SER A 55 19.82 4.87 -6.30
N ILE A 56 19.26 5.65 -5.38
CA ILE A 56 19.97 6.69 -4.61
C ILE A 56 21.13 6.08 -3.81
N PHE A 57 20.86 5.04 -3.01
CA PHE A 57 21.88 4.39 -2.18
C PHE A 57 22.95 3.70 -3.03
N ARG A 58 22.55 3.00 -4.09
CA ARG A 58 23.47 2.33 -5.02
C ARG A 58 24.40 3.31 -5.71
N ARG A 59 23.89 4.48 -6.12
CA ARG A 59 24.70 5.55 -6.72
C ARG A 59 25.75 6.06 -5.72
N LYS A 60 25.35 6.26 -4.46
CA LYS A 60 26.25 6.76 -3.42
C LYS A 60 27.34 5.75 -3.03
N LEU A 61 26.99 4.47 -2.94
CA LEU A 61 27.90 3.37 -2.62
C LEU A 61 28.68 2.84 -3.84
N LYS A 62 28.41 3.37 -5.05
CA LYS A 62 29.08 2.99 -6.30
C LYS A 62 29.02 1.49 -6.61
N LEU A 63 27.92 0.83 -6.26
CA LEU A 63 27.74 -0.64 -6.40
C LEU A 63 27.67 -1.14 -7.86
N ARG A 64 27.61 -0.23 -8.85
CA ARG A 64 27.55 -0.54 -10.30
C ARG A 64 26.56 -1.69 -10.60
N TYR A 65 27.03 -2.79 -11.18
CA TYR A 65 26.23 -3.96 -11.57
C TYR A 65 26.07 -5.00 -10.44
N ASN A 66 26.87 -4.91 -9.39
CA ASN A 66 26.90 -5.93 -8.33
C ASN A 66 25.59 -5.92 -7.56
N GLY A 67 24.92 -7.08 -7.54
CA GLY A 67 23.63 -7.24 -6.88
C GLY A 67 22.48 -6.39 -7.45
N LEU A 68 22.62 -5.78 -8.65
CA LEU A 68 21.63 -4.85 -9.19
C LEU A 68 20.23 -5.49 -9.33
N LYS A 69 20.15 -6.63 -10.02
CA LYS A 69 18.88 -7.33 -10.26
C LYS A 69 18.25 -7.76 -8.93
N PHE A 70 19.06 -8.36 -8.06
CA PHE A 70 18.60 -8.83 -6.76
C PHE A 70 18.09 -7.68 -5.88
N SER A 71 18.88 -6.63 -5.68
CA SER A 71 18.49 -5.52 -4.82
C SER A 71 17.28 -4.76 -5.38
N MET A 72 17.18 -4.59 -6.70
CA MET A 72 16.03 -3.90 -7.31
C MET A 72 14.74 -4.70 -7.14
N ILE A 73 14.75 -5.99 -7.51
CA ILE A 73 13.56 -6.84 -7.41
C ILE A 73 13.16 -7.01 -5.94
N PHE A 74 14.12 -7.32 -5.06
CA PHE A 74 13.82 -7.57 -3.66
C PHE A 74 13.21 -6.36 -2.96
N LEU A 75 13.82 -5.17 -3.09
CA LEU A 75 13.37 -3.96 -2.39
C LEU A 75 12.08 -3.39 -2.99
N SER A 76 11.92 -3.46 -4.32
CA SER A 76 10.68 -3.06 -5.00
C SER A 76 9.53 -3.97 -4.62
N THR A 77 9.70 -5.28 -4.74
CA THR A 77 8.65 -6.25 -4.45
C THR A 77 8.30 -6.29 -2.97
N GLY A 78 9.30 -6.20 -2.07
CA GLY A 78 9.06 -6.14 -0.63
C GLY A 78 8.14 -4.99 -0.23
N SER A 79 8.45 -3.78 -0.72
CA SER A 79 7.63 -2.59 -0.46
C SER A 79 6.24 -2.70 -1.07
N ALA A 80 6.14 -3.20 -2.31
CA ALA A 80 4.87 -3.37 -3.01
C ALA A 80 3.95 -4.40 -2.32
N VAL A 81 4.48 -5.56 -1.92
CA VAL A 81 3.71 -6.61 -1.25
C VAL A 81 3.22 -6.14 0.11
N LEU A 82 4.08 -5.48 0.90
CA LEU A 82 3.68 -4.94 2.20
C LEU A 82 2.62 -3.87 2.07
N ALA A 83 2.75 -2.95 1.12
CA ALA A 83 1.72 -1.94 0.83
C ALA A 83 0.41 -2.58 0.38
N TYR A 84 0.45 -3.58 -0.51
CA TYR A 84 -0.75 -4.31 -0.95
C TYR A 84 -1.49 -4.95 0.23
N VAL A 85 -0.79 -5.77 1.01
CA VAL A 85 -1.40 -6.54 2.10
C VAL A 85 -1.94 -5.61 3.19
N SER A 86 -1.17 -4.59 3.55
CA SER A 86 -1.58 -3.64 4.59
C SER A 86 -2.75 -2.75 4.16
N HIS A 87 -2.76 -2.25 2.91
CA HIS A 87 -3.90 -1.49 2.39
C HIS A 87 -5.15 -2.37 2.32
N GLU A 88 -5.03 -3.58 1.80
CA GLU A 88 -6.16 -4.50 1.66
C GLU A 88 -6.81 -4.86 3.01
N THR A 89 -5.99 -5.21 4.00
CA THR A 89 -6.44 -5.65 5.33
C THR A 89 -6.92 -4.51 6.22
N TYR A 90 -6.22 -3.37 6.23
CA TYR A 90 -6.51 -2.29 7.17
C TYR A 90 -7.38 -1.18 6.59
N VAL A 91 -7.51 -1.07 5.27
CA VAL A 91 -8.28 -0.03 4.59
C VAL A 91 -9.44 -0.66 3.83
N THR A 92 -9.18 -1.45 2.78
CA THR A 92 -10.22 -2.00 1.90
C THR A 92 -11.24 -2.84 2.69
N GLU A 93 -10.79 -3.74 3.56
CA GLU A 93 -11.68 -4.57 4.37
C GLU A 93 -12.58 -3.75 5.31
N GLN A 94 -12.07 -2.63 5.85
CA GLN A 94 -12.89 -1.77 6.71
C GLN A 94 -14.02 -1.11 5.91
N ILE A 95 -13.71 -0.64 4.70
CA ILE A 95 -14.69 -0.06 3.75
C ILE A 95 -15.73 -1.10 3.37
N VAL A 96 -15.28 -2.28 2.95
CA VAL A 96 -16.15 -3.36 2.51
C VAL A 96 -17.07 -3.82 3.64
N LEU A 97 -16.60 -3.82 4.88
CA LEU A 97 -17.40 -4.19 6.06
C LEU A 97 -18.31 -3.07 6.59
N PHE A 98 -18.22 -1.84 6.08
CA PHE A 98 -18.90 -0.65 6.62
C PHE A 98 -18.58 -0.42 8.12
N ARG A 99 -17.33 -0.68 8.53
CA ARG A 99 -16.89 -0.45 9.93
C ARG A 99 -16.39 0.96 10.18
N GLN A 100 -16.13 1.73 9.13
CA GLN A 100 -15.66 3.10 9.23
C GLN A 100 -16.73 4.03 9.79
N LYS A 101 -16.38 4.80 10.83
CA LYS A 101 -17.23 5.86 11.39
C LYS A 101 -16.94 7.24 10.79
N CYS A 102 -15.74 7.42 10.22
CA CYS A 102 -15.18 8.71 9.79
C CYS A 102 -14.32 8.50 8.53
N LEU A 103 -14.65 9.18 7.42
CA LEU A 103 -13.93 9.08 6.15
C LEU A 103 -12.50 9.64 6.28
N SER A 104 -12.34 10.84 6.83
CA SER A 104 -11.02 11.49 6.96
C SER A 104 -10.06 10.68 7.85
N CYS A 105 -10.59 9.97 8.85
CA CYS A 105 -9.81 9.11 9.73
C CYS A 105 -9.27 7.90 8.97
N LEU A 106 -10.06 7.36 8.05
CA LEU A 106 -9.66 6.24 7.20
C LEU A 106 -8.64 6.69 6.14
N GLU A 107 -8.81 7.87 5.54
CA GLU A 107 -7.84 8.45 4.60
C GLU A 107 -6.49 8.70 5.26
N LEU A 108 -6.47 9.33 6.44
CA LEU A 108 -5.23 9.55 7.20
C LEU A 108 -4.55 8.23 7.58
N LYS A 109 -5.35 7.21 7.94
CA LYS A 109 -4.84 5.88 8.23
C LYS A 109 -4.23 5.22 6.98
N ALA A 110 -4.88 5.32 5.83
CA ALA A 110 -4.38 4.79 4.57
C ALA A 110 -3.06 5.47 4.17
N ILE A 111 -2.98 6.80 4.28
CA ILE A 111 -1.76 7.57 4.04
C ILE A 111 -0.65 7.10 4.99
N ALA A 112 -0.91 7.01 6.29
CA ALA A 112 0.08 6.58 7.27
C ALA A 112 0.62 5.17 6.99
N ILE A 113 -0.27 4.23 6.65
CA ILE A 113 0.09 2.86 6.29
C ILE A 113 0.92 2.84 5.00
N GLN A 114 0.52 3.62 3.99
CA GLN A 114 1.26 3.72 2.74
C GLN A 114 2.67 4.27 2.96
N GLU A 115 2.83 5.35 3.73
CA GLU A 115 4.15 5.92 4.02
C GLU A 115 5.03 4.97 4.85
N ALA A 116 4.45 4.26 5.81
CA ALA A 116 5.17 3.29 6.62
C ALA A 116 5.71 2.14 5.76
N ASN A 117 4.89 1.56 4.89
CA ASN A 117 5.28 0.41 4.07
C ASN A 117 6.07 0.79 2.82
N SER A 118 5.91 2.02 2.33
CA SER A 118 6.62 2.49 1.15
C SER A 118 7.94 3.16 1.50
N LEU A 119 7.90 4.28 2.24
CA LEU A 119 9.09 5.08 2.53
C LEU A 119 9.85 4.57 3.74
N LEU A 120 9.19 4.40 4.89
CA LEU A 120 9.89 4.05 6.13
C LEU A 120 10.54 2.66 6.02
N TYR A 121 9.79 1.68 5.53
CA TYR A 121 10.32 0.34 5.24
C TYR A 121 11.52 0.37 4.29
N SER A 122 11.42 1.10 3.18
CA SER A 122 12.52 1.22 2.22
C SER A 122 13.73 1.95 2.82
N LEU A 123 13.51 3.02 3.59
CA LEU A 123 14.60 3.77 4.24
C LEU A 123 15.40 2.91 5.24
N ILE A 124 14.78 1.90 5.84
CA ILE A 124 15.49 0.98 6.75
C ILE A 124 16.14 -0.17 5.99
N THR A 125 15.43 -0.77 5.03
CA THR A 125 15.88 -1.98 4.34
C THR A 125 16.89 -1.71 3.23
N VAL A 126 16.77 -0.60 2.50
CA VAL A 126 17.66 -0.22 1.41
C VAL A 126 19.12 -0.06 1.89
N PRO A 127 19.43 0.68 2.97
CA PRO A 127 20.80 0.76 3.48
C PRO A 127 21.35 -0.60 3.90
N ALA A 128 20.55 -1.40 4.61
CA ALA A 128 20.96 -2.72 5.09
C ALA A 128 21.35 -3.65 3.94
N VAL A 129 20.50 -3.76 2.91
CA VAL A 129 20.74 -4.60 1.74
C VAL A 129 21.96 -4.11 0.95
N ASN A 130 22.08 -2.80 0.72
CA ASN A 130 23.20 -2.27 -0.05
C ASN A 130 24.54 -2.33 0.70
N LEU A 131 24.55 -2.20 2.03
CA LEU A 131 25.73 -2.43 2.86
C LEU A 131 26.15 -3.90 2.85
N ALA A 132 25.19 -4.83 2.95
CA ALA A 132 25.49 -6.26 2.83
C ALA A 132 26.15 -6.57 1.48
N ILE A 133 25.62 -6.03 0.38
CA ILE A 133 26.22 -6.18 -0.96
C ILE A 133 27.60 -5.52 -1.05
N ALA A 134 27.79 -4.33 -0.47
CA ALA A 134 29.10 -3.68 -0.45
C ALA A 134 30.15 -4.52 0.30
N GLY A 135 29.74 -5.17 1.40
CA GLY A 135 30.59 -6.05 2.20
C GLY A 135 31.03 -7.29 1.42
N THR A 136 30.13 -7.91 0.64
CA THR A 136 30.48 -9.09 -0.16
C THR A 136 31.46 -8.79 -1.30
N ILE A 137 31.53 -7.54 -1.75
CA ILE A 137 32.48 -7.08 -2.80
C ILE A 137 33.86 -6.71 -2.19
N GLY A 138 33.96 -6.58 -0.87
CA GLY A 138 35.19 -6.15 -0.19
C GLY A 138 35.37 -4.63 -0.13
N TYR A 139 34.30 -3.85 -0.24
CA TYR A 139 34.37 -2.41 0.04
C TYR A 139 34.59 -2.17 1.53
N ARG A 140 35.40 -1.16 1.86
CA ARG A 140 35.58 -0.69 3.23
C ARG A 140 34.34 0.06 3.68
N ILE A 141 33.41 -0.69 4.28
CA ILE A 141 32.17 -0.18 4.87
C ILE A 141 32.25 -0.23 6.40
N PRO A 142 31.54 0.66 7.11
CA PRO A 142 31.43 0.58 8.56
C PRO A 142 30.79 -0.74 8.96
N HIS A 143 31.23 -1.32 10.08
CA HIS A 143 30.62 -2.54 10.60
C HIS A 143 29.18 -2.24 11.03
N ILE A 144 28.29 -3.23 10.93
CA ILE A 144 26.86 -3.08 11.30
C ILE A 144 26.68 -2.66 12.77
N PHE A 145 27.65 -2.94 13.64
CA PHE A 145 27.62 -2.59 15.06
C PHE A 145 28.17 -1.16 15.33
N GLU A 146 28.82 -0.53 14.35
CA GLU A 146 29.32 0.84 14.44
C GLU A 146 28.18 1.84 14.12
N PHE A 147 27.17 1.87 15.00
CA PHE A 147 25.92 2.62 14.78
C PHE A 147 26.16 4.08 14.40
N LYS A 148 27.13 4.74 15.03
CA LYS A 148 27.46 6.15 14.76
C LYS A 148 27.95 6.37 13.32
N GLU A 149 28.74 5.44 12.78
CA GLU A 149 29.25 5.53 11.42
C GLU A 149 28.18 5.18 10.38
N VAL A 150 27.40 4.14 10.65
CA VAL A 150 26.25 3.75 9.82
C VAL A 150 25.23 4.89 9.74
N TRP A 151 24.92 5.52 10.88
CA TRP A 151 24.00 6.65 10.94
C TRP A 151 24.54 7.89 10.20
N LYS A 152 25.84 8.16 10.33
CA LYS A 152 26.51 9.23 9.58
C LYS A 152 26.47 8.98 8.08
N LEU A 153 26.73 7.73 7.65
CA LEU A 153 26.63 7.32 6.25
C LEU A 153 25.20 7.48 5.74
N PHE A 154 24.21 6.96 6.48
CA PHE A 154 22.80 7.08 6.16
C PHE A 154 22.38 8.54 5.93
N TRP A 155 22.68 9.42 6.88
CA TRP A 155 22.36 10.85 6.74
C TRP A 155 23.13 11.53 5.60
N SER A 156 24.36 11.09 5.31
CA SER A 156 25.12 11.63 4.17
C SER A 156 24.51 11.31 2.80
N VAL A 157 23.70 10.24 2.72
CA VAL A 157 22.97 9.83 1.51
C VAL A 157 21.62 10.54 1.43
N ILE A 158 20.89 10.58 2.54
CA ILE A 158 19.51 11.07 2.61
C ILE A 158 19.41 12.60 2.58
N ARG A 159 20.27 13.30 3.33
CA ARG A 159 20.23 14.77 3.45
C ARG A 159 20.27 15.51 2.10
N PRO A 160 21.12 15.16 1.12
CA PRO A 160 21.13 15.86 -0.17
C PRO A 160 19.90 15.55 -1.05
N GLU A 161 19.22 14.44 -0.83
CA GLU A 161 18.10 13.96 -1.67
C GLU A 161 16.72 14.35 -1.09
N GLY A 162 16.67 15.35 -0.20
CA GLY A 162 15.45 15.77 0.48
C GLY A 162 14.30 16.17 -0.45
N ARG A 163 14.60 16.76 -1.62
CA ARG A 163 13.58 17.11 -2.64
C ARG A 163 12.92 15.87 -3.24
N THR A 164 13.73 14.84 -3.53
CA THR A 164 13.23 13.56 -4.04
C THR A 164 12.34 12.90 -3.00
N LEU A 165 12.78 12.84 -1.74
CA LEU A 165 12.00 12.27 -0.64
C LEU A 165 10.68 13.00 -0.41
N LEU A 166 10.69 14.32 -0.44
CA LEU A 166 9.47 15.12 -0.34
C LEU A 166 8.51 14.81 -1.50
N THR A 167 9.03 14.67 -2.72
CA THR A 167 8.22 14.32 -3.90
C THR A 167 7.60 12.94 -3.73
N LEU A 168 8.37 11.94 -3.29
CA LEU A 168 7.84 10.59 -3.07
C LEU A 168 6.76 10.57 -1.98
N PHE A 169 6.98 11.31 -0.89
CA PHE A 169 6.00 11.47 0.20
C PHE A 169 4.71 12.10 -0.30
N LEU A 170 4.79 13.22 -1.03
CA LEU A 170 3.60 13.86 -1.57
C LEU A 170 2.87 12.94 -2.56
N CYS A 171 3.59 12.25 -3.46
CA CYS A 171 2.99 11.31 -4.40
C CYS A 171 2.27 10.16 -3.69
N ASN A 172 2.87 9.57 -2.66
CA ASN A 172 2.24 8.54 -1.84
C ASN A 172 0.97 9.05 -1.16
N MET A 173 1.05 10.22 -0.52
CA MET A 173 -0.08 10.86 0.13
C MET A 173 -1.24 11.09 -0.84
N PHE A 174 -0.97 11.63 -2.03
CA PHE A 174 -1.99 11.85 -3.05
C PHE A 174 -2.59 10.54 -3.57
N VAL A 175 -1.77 9.55 -3.89
CA VAL A 175 -2.25 8.26 -4.41
C VAL A 175 -3.09 7.53 -3.36
N ALA A 176 -2.61 7.42 -2.12
CA ALA A 176 -3.36 6.78 -1.05
C ALA A 176 -4.69 7.50 -0.77
N GLY A 177 -4.68 8.83 -0.70
CA GLY A 177 -5.90 9.62 -0.50
C GLY A 177 -6.91 9.44 -1.63
N ILE A 178 -6.49 9.59 -2.90
CA ILE A 178 -7.38 9.43 -4.06
C ILE A 178 -7.96 8.01 -4.14
N VAL A 179 -7.13 6.99 -3.91
CA VAL A 179 -7.57 5.60 -3.91
C VAL A 179 -8.61 5.36 -2.83
N THR A 180 -8.33 5.72 -1.58
CA THR A 180 -9.26 5.50 -0.46
C THR A 180 -10.56 6.27 -0.60
N TYR A 181 -10.51 7.53 -1.07
CA TYR A 181 -11.70 8.31 -1.38
C TYR A 181 -12.56 7.64 -2.48
N SER A 182 -11.90 7.13 -3.52
CA SER A 182 -12.56 6.44 -4.63
C SER A 182 -13.15 5.10 -4.19
N GLU A 183 -12.45 4.33 -3.34
CA GLU A 183 -12.93 3.08 -2.75
C GLU A 183 -14.21 3.32 -1.93
N HIS A 184 -14.20 4.34 -1.08
CA HIS A 184 -15.37 4.71 -0.27
C HIS A 184 -16.56 5.08 -1.14
N THR A 185 -16.36 6.02 -2.09
CA THR A 185 -17.41 6.49 -2.99
C THR A 185 -17.99 5.36 -3.85
N SER A 186 -17.14 4.44 -4.32
CA SER A 186 -17.57 3.24 -5.04
C SER A 186 -18.45 2.35 -4.16
N MET A 187 -18.07 2.15 -2.90
CA MET A 187 -18.80 1.29 -1.97
C MET A 187 -20.18 1.87 -1.61
N GLU A 188 -20.29 3.18 -1.41
CA GLU A 188 -21.56 3.86 -1.17
C GLU A 188 -22.53 3.68 -2.34
N LYS A 189 -22.05 3.85 -3.58
CA LYS A 189 -22.87 3.65 -4.80
C LYS A 189 -23.37 2.22 -4.91
N VAL A 190 -22.49 1.24 -4.70
CA VAL A 190 -22.87 -0.19 -4.72
C VAL A 190 -23.97 -0.45 -3.69
N THR A 191 -23.83 0.09 -2.49
CA THR A 191 -24.81 -0.14 -1.43
C THR A 191 -26.14 0.55 -1.68
N ASP A 192 -26.16 1.79 -2.19
CA ASP A 192 -27.40 2.47 -2.59
C ASP A 192 -28.16 1.68 -3.67
N ILE A 193 -27.45 1.16 -4.67
CA ILE A 193 -28.04 0.32 -5.73
C ILE A 193 -28.63 -0.98 -5.13
N VAL A 194 -27.87 -1.67 -4.28
CA VAL A 194 -28.32 -2.91 -3.63
C VAL A 194 -29.59 -2.64 -2.79
N PHE A 195 -29.65 -1.53 -2.05
CA PHE A 195 -30.85 -1.15 -1.30
C PHE A 195 -32.05 -0.87 -2.19
N LYS A 196 -31.86 -0.14 -3.30
CA LYS A 196 -32.95 0.13 -4.26
C LYS A 196 -33.51 -1.16 -4.86
N ILE A 197 -32.64 -2.10 -5.23
CA ILE A 197 -33.04 -3.41 -5.76
C ILE A 197 -33.79 -4.20 -4.69
N GLN A 198 -33.31 -4.21 -3.45
CA GLN A 198 -33.97 -4.93 -2.36
C GLN A 198 -35.38 -4.36 -2.10
N ASN A 199 -35.52 -3.04 -1.98
CA ASN A 199 -36.81 -2.40 -1.78
C ASN A 199 -37.78 -2.67 -2.94
N TYR A 200 -37.28 -2.68 -4.19
CA TYR A 200 -38.08 -3.04 -5.36
C TYR A 200 -38.58 -4.50 -5.30
N LEU A 201 -37.71 -5.43 -4.90
CA LEU A 201 -38.07 -6.85 -4.77
C LEU A 201 -39.03 -7.11 -3.60
N GLU A 202 -38.91 -6.38 -2.50
CA GLU A 202 -39.84 -6.46 -1.36
C GLU A 202 -41.21 -5.90 -1.75
N ASN A 203 -41.27 -4.74 -2.41
CA ASN A 203 -42.53 -4.13 -2.88
C ASN A 203 -43.24 -4.95 -3.96
N LYS A 204 -42.53 -5.72 -4.79
CA LYS A 204 -43.12 -6.59 -5.82
C LYS A 204 -43.70 -7.90 -5.25
N LYS A 205 -43.29 -8.31 -4.05
CA LYS A 205 -43.79 -9.53 -3.38
C LYS A 205 -45.08 -9.28 -2.59
N VAL A 206 -45.43 -8.02 -2.37
CA VAL A 206 -46.72 -7.56 -1.82
C VAL A 206 -47.70 -7.36 -2.96
#